data_AF-A0A6G3MEN3-F1
#
_entry.id   AF-A0A6G3MEN3-F1
#
_cell.length_a   1.000
_cell.length_b   1.000
_cell.length_c   1.000
_cell.angle_alpha   90.00
_cell.angle_beta   90.00
_cell.angle_gamma   90.00
#
_symmetry.space_group_name_H-M   'P 1'
#
loop_
_entity.id
_entity.type
_entity.pdbx_description
1 polymer ?
#
loop_
_entity_poly.entity_id
_entity_poly.type
_entity_poly.pdbx_seq_one_letter_code
_entity_poly.pdbx_strand_id
1 'polypeptide(L)'
;NKLTSREIIDLECKKQNQIQLRDIEEDNLTNLRKLESKLVEKIKQEENVCEDLRAKTESFEIEINQILVEKQAHINQIEEINDKITRKDVVVKSTDLELRNCTKALEKFCKTIQSIIEQGQQSSSTQRENVLQKIEINKKNMLKNQHSLESIRSDINKYNEELLQYHSQRSKNTDEVTQTLTDLKNKQQKIESLEHGKNNRLSVYGNFTPSVQKKISAMIRNKVFKYPPLGPIGSLISVEDSKWFLSIELCLNSLIRSYIVFCHEDKIKLLNVFKECCKYNEIPSIITSFYQKSVYNYKPRSAQSNYPTMLDLIECQDHNVINVLIDQLSIEKILCIESVTEASKVMIPNPPKNAVKAYSSQGDEIISSNGKSRFYSTHQKFSKYLGKDPSPFISVLKQEIIELENKQKECDPKLVEIDNSIQKIESYICDLRSKERSLQSTFNSVKSV
;
A
#
# COMPACT_ATOMS: atom_id res chain seq x y z
N ASN A 1 -13.61 51.70 -88.60
CA ASN A 1 -14.81 51.25 -87.86
C ASN A 1 -14.61 51.53 -86.38
N LYS A 2 -15.15 52.65 -85.91
CA LYS A 2 -15.13 53.03 -84.48
C LYS A 2 -16.19 52.20 -83.76
N LEU A 3 -15.78 51.38 -82.80
CA LEU A 3 -16.69 50.73 -81.86
C LEU A 3 -17.56 51.81 -81.20
N THR A 4 -18.85 51.58 -81.13
CA THR A 4 -19.81 52.49 -80.48
C THR A 4 -19.57 52.49 -78.97
N SER A 5 -19.85 53.61 -78.29
CA SER A 5 -19.63 53.73 -76.83
C SER A 5 -20.33 52.63 -76.02
N ARG A 6 -21.42 52.05 -76.55
CA ARG A 6 -22.11 50.89 -75.97
C ARG A 6 -21.27 49.61 -76.00
N GLU A 7 -20.57 49.34 -77.09
CA GLU A 7 -19.74 48.13 -77.24
C GLU A 7 -18.51 48.17 -76.33
N ILE A 8 -17.96 49.36 -76.07
CA ILE A 8 -16.84 49.55 -75.12
C ILE A 8 -17.30 49.29 -73.69
N ILE A 9 -18.47 49.83 -73.30
CA ILE A 9 -19.06 49.60 -71.96
C ILE A 9 -19.38 48.11 -71.75
N ASP A 10 -19.93 47.43 -72.76
CA ASP A 10 -20.20 45.98 -72.69
C ASP A 10 -18.92 45.15 -72.56
N LEU A 11 -17.84 45.54 -73.23
CA LEU A 11 -16.53 44.88 -73.12
C LEU A 11 -15.89 45.13 -71.75
N GLU A 12 -15.98 46.34 -71.20
CA GLU A 12 -15.52 46.65 -69.84
C GLU A 12 -16.32 45.88 -68.78
N CYS A 13 -17.65 45.81 -68.94
CA CYS A 13 -18.52 45.05 -68.05
C CYS A 13 -18.21 43.54 -68.09
N LYS A 14 -17.96 42.98 -69.28
CA LYS A 14 -17.49 41.59 -69.44
C LYS A 14 -16.13 41.36 -68.77
N LYS A 15 -15.17 42.29 -68.95
CA LYS A 15 -13.84 42.20 -68.34
C LYS A 15 -13.93 42.27 -66.81
N GLN A 16 -14.79 43.13 -66.27
CA GLN A 16 -14.99 43.29 -64.84
C GLN A 16 -15.66 42.06 -64.21
N ASN A 17 -16.66 41.47 -64.88
CA ASN A 17 -17.23 40.18 -64.48
C ASN A 17 -16.20 39.05 -64.52
N GLN A 18 -15.29 39.04 -65.50
CA GLN A 18 -14.24 38.03 -65.61
C GLN A 18 -13.18 38.15 -64.52
N ILE A 19 -12.88 39.37 -64.06
CA ILE A 19 -12.00 39.62 -62.91
C ILE A 19 -12.69 39.16 -61.62
N GLN A 20 -13.95 39.52 -61.42
CA GLN A 20 -14.72 39.06 -60.24
C GLN A 20 -14.84 37.53 -60.18
N LEU A 21 -15.04 36.85 -61.32
CA LEU A 21 -15.04 35.39 -61.40
C LEU A 21 -13.69 34.80 -60.99
N ARG A 22 -12.56 35.40 -61.43
CA ARG A 22 -11.22 34.97 -61.02
C ARG A 22 -10.95 35.18 -59.53
N ASP A 23 -11.37 36.31 -58.98
CA ASP A 23 -11.18 36.59 -57.55
C ASP A 23 -11.97 35.59 -56.68
N ILE A 24 -13.20 35.24 -57.10
CA ILE A 24 -14.01 34.20 -56.45
C ILE A 24 -13.35 32.82 -56.57
N GLU A 25 -12.76 32.49 -57.72
CA GLU A 25 -12.02 31.24 -57.92
C GLU A 25 -10.77 31.17 -57.04
N GLU A 26 -10.00 32.26 -56.90
CA GLU A 26 -8.84 32.33 -56.01
C GLU A 26 -9.22 32.23 -54.53
N ASP A 27 -10.29 32.90 -54.10
CA ASP A 27 -10.81 32.79 -52.73
C ASP A 27 -11.32 31.37 -52.43
N ASN A 28 -11.98 30.71 -53.38
CA ASN A 28 -12.35 29.31 -53.25
C ASN A 28 -11.14 28.39 -53.18
N LEU A 29 -10.09 28.64 -53.97
CA LEU A 29 -8.84 27.88 -53.94
C LEU A 29 -8.09 28.03 -52.61
N THR A 30 -8.05 29.24 -52.04
CA THR A 30 -7.41 29.47 -50.74
C THR A 30 -8.21 28.84 -49.60
N ASN A 31 -9.54 28.84 -49.67
CA ASN A 31 -10.40 28.15 -48.70
C ASN A 31 -10.27 26.62 -48.80
N LEU A 32 -10.18 26.07 -50.02
CA LEU A 32 -9.86 24.66 -50.26
C LEU A 32 -8.52 24.26 -49.66
N ARG A 33 -7.46 25.05 -49.88
CA ARG A 33 -6.13 24.81 -49.28
C ARG A 33 -6.15 24.88 -47.75
N LYS A 34 -6.90 25.82 -47.17
CA LYS A 34 -7.08 25.90 -45.70
C LYS A 34 -7.82 24.67 -45.17
N LEU A 35 -8.84 24.18 -45.88
CA LEU A 35 -9.57 22.97 -45.50
C LEU A 35 -8.68 21.73 -45.60
N GLU A 36 -7.88 21.63 -46.66
CA GLU A 36 -6.90 20.56 -46.87
C GLU A 36 -5.85 20.55 -45.75
N SER A 37 -5.31 21.72 -45.36
CA SER A 37 -4.36 21.81 -44.24
C SER A 37 -4.96 21.35 -42.91
N LYS A 38 -6.23 21.68 -42.63
CA LYS A 38 -6.94 21.24 -41.42
C LYS A 38 -7.25 19.73 -41.45
N LEU A 39 -7.53 19.17 -42.62
CA LEU A 39 -7.72 17.74 -42.79
C LEU A 39 -6.42 16.98 -42.56
N VAL A 40 -5.30 17.45 -43.11
CA VAL A 40 -3.97 16.86 -42.88
C VAL A 40 -3.59 16.91 -41.40
N GLU A 41 -3.88 18.01 -40.71
CA GLU A 41 -3.61 18.13 -39.27
C GLU A 41 -4.47 17.18 -38.43
N LYS A 42 -5.75 16.99 -38.78
CA LYS A 42 -6.61 15.99 -38.15
C LYS A 42 -6.15 14.56 -38.41
N ILE A 43 -5.77 14.23 -39.65
CA ILE A 43 -5.24 12.90 -40.01
C ILE A 43 -4.01 12.61 -39.14
N LYS A 44 -3.10 13.58 -39.00
CA LYS A 44 -1.90 13.42 -38.18
C LYS A 44 -2.20 13.25 -36.68
N GLN A 45 -3.24 13.90 -36.18
CA GLN A 45 -3.72 13.70 -34.81
C GLN A 45 -4.29 12.29 -34.62
N GLU A 46 -5.10 11.80 -35.57
CA GLU A 46 -5.65 10.44 -35.54
C GLU A 46 -4.57 9.37 -35.70
N GLU A 47 -3.53 9.60 -36.51
CA GLU A 47 -2.37 8.72 -36.65
C GLU A 47 -1.60 8.57 -35.33
N ASN A 48 -1.33 9.68 -34.63
CA ASN A 48 -0.67 9.63 -33.32
C ASN A 48 -1.51 8.86 -32.28
N VAL A 49 -2.84 9.06 -32.28
CA VAL A 49 -3.74 8.31 -31.39
C VAL A 49 -3.73 6.82 -31.72
N CYS A 50 -3.68 6.46 -33.01
CA CYS A 50 -3.53 5.07 -33.45
C CYS A 50 -2.19 4.46 -33.01
N GLU A 51 -1.09 5.19 -33.08
CA GLU A 51 0.23 4.73 -32.59
C GLU A 51 0.23 4.52 -31.06
N ASP A 52 -0.34 5.45 -30.29
CA ASP A 52 -0.48 5.31 -28.84
C ASP A 52 -1.35 4.11 -28.44
N LEU A 53 -2.43 3.84 -29.20
CA LEU A 53 -3.29 2.67 -28.98
C LEU A 53 -2.58 1.37 -29.37
N ARG A 54 -1.74 1.37 -30.42
CA ARG A 54 -0.91 0.22 -30.78
C ARG A 54 0.10 -0.10 -29.69
N ALA A 55 0.82 0.91 -29.18
CA ALA A 55 1.78 0.73 -28.09
C ALA A 55 1.12 0.20 -26.80
N LYS A 56 -0.09 0.67 -26.47
CA LYS A 56 -0.87 0.11 -25.35
C LYS A 56 -1.29 -1.33 -25.60
N THR A 57 -1.72 -1.66 -26.82
CA THR A 57 -2.08 -3.04 -27.20
C THR A 57 -0.89 -3.98 -27.05
N GLU A 58 0.30 -3.59 -27.52
CA GLU A 58 1.54 -4.37 -27.35
C GLU A 58 1.91 -4.53 -25.87
N SER A 59 1.78 -3.47 -25.07
CA SER A 59 2.01 -3.55 -23.62
C SER A 59 1.06 -4.54 -22.93
N PHE A 60 -0.22 -4.54 -23.31
CA PHE A 60 -1.20 -5.49 -22.76
C PHE A 60 -0.95 -6.92 -23.26
N GLU A 61 -0.50 -7.12 -24.50
CA GLU A 61 -0.09 -8.45 -24.98
C GLU A 61 1.10 -9.01 -24.19
N ILE A 62 2.08 -8.17 -23.84
CA ILE A 62 3.21 -8.59 -22.99
C ILE A 62 2.71 -8.99 -21.59
N GLU A 63 1.82 -8.20 -20.99
CA GLU A 63 1.24 -8.49 -19.66
C GLU A 63 0.40 -9.77 -19.68
N ILE A 64 -0.43 -9.98 -20.72
CA ILE A 64 -1.21 -11.21 -20.92
C ILE A 64 -0.27 -12.43 -21.05
N ASN A 65 0.81 -12.31 -21.82
CA ASN A 65 1.78 -13.39 -21.98
C ASN A 65 2.50 -13.72 -20.67
N GLN A 66 2.82 -12.73 -19.84
CA GLN A 66 3.39 -12.95 -18.50
C GLN A 66 2.39 -13.71 -17.61
N ILE A 67 1.13 -13.27 -17.56
CA ILE A 67 0.07 -13.94 -16.79
C ILE A 67 -0.15 -15.38 -17.29
N LEU A 68 -0.05 -15.63 -18.60
CA LEU A 68 -0.15 -16.98 -19.17
C LEU A 68 1.01 -17.88 -18.73
N VAL A 69 2.23 -17.36 -18.68
CA VAL A 69 3.41 -18.11 -18.18
C VAL A 69 3.25 -18.43 -16.69
N GLU A 70 2.82 -17.47 -15.87
CA GLU A 70 2.55 -17.68 -14.45
C GLU A 70 1.43 -18.70 -14.23
N LYS A 71 0.34 -18.61 -15.00
CA LYS A 71 -0.75 -19.59 -14.98
C LYS A 71 -0.24 -21.00 -15.31
N GLN A 72 0.61 -21.13 -16.34
CA GLN A 72 1.18 -22.44 -16.70
C GLN A 72 2.09 -22.99 -15.59
N ALA A 73 2.88 -22.13 -14.94
CA ALA A 73 3.69 -22.53 -13.79
C ALA A 73 2.83 -23.05 -12.63
N HIS A 74 1.71 -22.39 -12.33
CA HIS A 74 0.76 -22.85 -11.32
C HIS A 74 0.05 -24.15 -11.70
N ILE A 75 -0.30 -24.35 -12.97
CA ILE A 75 -0.86 -25.63 -13.46
C ILE A 75 0.14 -26.76 -13.21
N ASN A 76 1.41 -26.56 -13.56
CA ASN A 76 2.46 -27.57 -13.35
C ASN A 76 2.64 -27.89 -11.85
N GLN A 77 2.55 -26.88 -10.97
CA GLN A 77 2.59 -27.09 -9.51
C GLN A 77 1.38 -27.91 -9.01
N ILE A 78 0.19 -27.64 -9.54
CA ILE A 78 -1.03 -28.39 -9.20
C ILE A 78 -0.90 -29.84 -9.66
N GLU A 79 -0.36 -30.09 -10.85
CA GLU A 79 -0.09 -31.45 -11.35
C GLU A 79 0.91 -32.19 -10.46
N GLU A 80 2.01 -31.54 -10.04
CA GLU A 80 2.99 -32.14 -9.14
C GLU A 80 2.39 -32.49 -7.76
N ILE A 81 1.51 -31.64 -7.25
CA ILE A 81 0.78 -31.90 -5.99
C ILE A 81 -0.20 -33.07 -6.17
N ASN A 82 -0.95 -33.11 -7.28
CA ASN A 82 -1.86 -34.21 -7.58
C ASN A 82 -1.13 -35.55 -7.75
N ASP A 83 0.07 -35.55 -8.34
CA ASP A 83 0.94 -36.72 -8.42
C ASP A 83 1.40 -37.18 -7.02
N LYS A 84 1.72 -36.24 -6.13
CA LYS A 84 2.04 -36.56 -4.73
C LYS A 84 0.85 -37.14 -3.99
N ILE A 85 -0.36 -36.61 -4.23
CA ILE A 85 -1.61 -37.11 -3.64
C ILE A 85 -1.91 -38.52 -4.14
N THR A 86 -1.89 -38.75 -5.46
CA THR A 86 -2.15 -40.08 -6.04
C THR A 86 -1.14 -41.12 -5.57
N ARG A 87 0.15 -40.77 -5.45
CA ARG A 87 1.16 -41.67 -4.86
C ARG A 87 0.82 -42.02 -3.40
N LYS A 88 0.40 -41.04 -2.60
CA LYS A 88 -0.03 -41.28 -1.21
C LYS A 88 -1.29 -42.15 -1.16
N ASP A 89 -2.27 -41.92 -2.03
CA ASP A 89 -3.49 -42.72 -2.12
C ASP A 89 -3.20 -44.18 -2.48
N VAL A 90 -2.23 -44.45 -3.36
CA VAL A 90 -1.79 -45.81 -3.68
C VAL A 90 -1.19 -46.49 -2.43
N VAL A 91 -0.37 -45.77 -1.66
CA VAL A 91 0.19 -46.28 -0.40
C VAL A 91 -0.91 -46.51 0.66
N VAL A 92 -1.90 -45.63 0.75
CA VAL A 92 -3.05 -45.81 1.64
C VAL A 92 -3.85 -47.05 1.23
N LYS A 93 -4.10 -47.25 -0.06
CA LYS A 93 -4.80 -48.45 -0.56
C LYS A 93 -4.00 -49.73 -0.34
N SER A 94 -2.68 -49.71 -0.54
CA SER A 94 -1.83 -50.90 -0.29
C SER A 94 -1.79 -51.24 1.20
N THR A 95 -1.65 -50.22 2.05
CA THR A 95 -1.67 -50.41 3.52
C THR A 95 -3.04 -50.85 4.03
N ASP A 96 -4.16 -50.38 3.46
CA ASP A 96 -5.51 -50.88 3.80
C ASP A 96 -5.69 -52.35 3.36
N LEU A 97 -5.12 -52.73 2.21
CA LEU A 97 -5.15 -54.12 1.73
C LEU A 97 -4.31 -55.05 2.62
N GLU A 98 -3.13 -54.60 3.05
CA GLU A 98 -2.30 -55.28 4.04
C GLU A 98 -2.99 -55.39 5.40
N LEU A 99 -3.69 -54.33 5.82
CA LEU A 99 -4.48 -54.32 7.04
C LEU A 99 -5.59 -55.37 6.95
N ARG A 100 -6.38 -55.39 5.87
CA ARG A 100 -7.44 -56.38 5.61
C ARG A 100 -6.92 -57.81 5.55
N ASN A 101 -5.75 -58.01 4.93
CA ASN A 101 -5.11 -59.32 4.90
C ASN A 101 -4.65 -59.75 6.29
N CYS A 102 -4.13 -58.81 7.10
CA CYS A 102 -3.83 -59.06 8.51
C CYS A 102 -5.09 -59.36 9.33
N THR A 103 -6.21 -58.67 9.11
CA THR A 103 -7.47 -58.97 9.82
C THR A 103 -8.01 -60.34 9.44
N LYS A 104 -7.97 -60.71 8.15
CA LYS A 104 -8.35 -62.05 7.69
C LYS A 104 -7.40 -63.14 8.21
N ALA A 105 -6.10 -62.85 8.30
CA ALA A 105 -5.14 -63.75 8.92
C ALA A 105 -5.43 -63.92 10.41
N LEU A 106 -5.70 -62.83 11.14
CA LEU A 106 -6.14 -62.85 12.53
C LEU A 106 -7.43 -63.65 12.72
N GLU A 107 -8.44 -63.48 11.86
CA GLU A 107 -9.67 -64.27 11.90
C GLU A 107 -9.42 -65.77 11.64
N LYS A 108 -8.55 -66.09 10.68
CA LYS A 108 -8.12 -67.47 10.44
C LYS A 108 -7.38 -68.04 11.64
N PHE A 109 -6.45 -67.30 12.22
CA PHE A 109 -5.73 -67.71 13.43
C PHE A 109 -6.67 -67.89 14.62
N CYS A 110 -7.64 -67.00 14.83
CA CYS A 110 -8.66 -67.16 15.85
C CYS A 110 -9.48 -68.45 15.62
N LYS A 111 -9.86 -68.76 14.38
CA LYS A 111 -10.55 -70.02 14.02
C LYS A 111 -9.66 -71.26 14.21
N THR A 112 -8.38 -71.18 13.86
CA THR A 112 -7.42 -72.26 14.07
C THR A 112 -7.14 -72.49 15.56
N ILE A 113 -7.02 -71.43 16.35
CA ILE A 113 -6.91 -71.50 17.81
C ILE A 113 -8.17 -72.13 18.40
N GLN A 114 -9.36 -71.76 17.91
CA GLN A 114 -10.62 -72.35 18.36
C GLN A 114 -10.71 -73.85 18.01
N SER A 115 -10.27 -74.24 16.81
CA SER A 115 -10.16 -75.64 16.39
C SER A 115 -9.08 -76.43 17.16
N ILE A 116 -7.96 -75.81 17.53
CA ILE A 116 -6.91 -76.42 18.39
C ILE A 116 -7.39 -76.53 19.84
N ILE A 117 -8.23 -75.62 20.32
CA ILE A 117 -8.89 -75.71 21.63
C ILE A 117 -9.87 -76.90 21.64
N GLU A 118 -10.65 -77.08 20.57
CA GLU A 118 -11.56 -78.22 20.36
C GLU A 118 -10.81 -79.55 20.17
N GLN A 119 -9.75 -79.59 19.37
CA GLN A 119 -8.90 -80.78 19.15
C GLN A 119 -7.98 -81.09 20.34
N GLY A 120 -7.68 -80.09 21.17
CA GLY A 120 -6.88 -80.23 22.36
C GLY A 120 -7.61 -80.92 23.52
N GLN A 121 -8.89 -81.26 23.41
CA GLN A 121 -9.61 -82.01 24.45
C GLN A 121 -9.13 -83.46 24.63
N GLN A 122 -8.18 -83.97 23.82
CA GLN A 122 -7.70 -85.36 23.92
C GLN A 122 -6.17 -85.59 24.06
N SER A 123 -5.33 -84.57 24.25
CA SER A 123 -3.87 -84.79 24.29
C SER A 123 -3.11 -84.02 25.37
N SER A 124 -2.52 -84.79 26.30
CA SER A 124 -1.39 -84.58 27.23
C SER A 124 -1.16 -83.20 27.90
N SER A 125 -1.16 -83.20 29.23
CA SER A 125 -1.27 -82.03 30.12
C SER A 125 0.00 -81.17 30.32
N THR A 126 1.15 -81.48 29.72
CA THR A 126 2.42 -80.79 30.04
C THR A 126 2.98 -79.88 28.93
N GLN A 127 2.55 -80.02 27.68
CA GLN A 127 2.95 -79.11 26.59
C GLN A 127 2.03 -77.87 26.49
N ARG A 128 0.78 -77.97 26.96
CA ARG A 128 -0.23 -76.91 26.88
C ARG A 128 0.11 -75.70 27.76
N GLU A 129 0.66 -75.96 28.94
CA GLU A 129 0.99 -74.91 29.92
C GLU A 129 2.13 -74.01 29.44
N ASN A 130 3.17 -74.60 28.83
CA ASN A 130 4.31 -73.86 28.27
C ASN A 130 3.93 -73.00 27.05
N VAL A 131 3.02 -73.47 26.20
CA VAL A 131 2.55 -72.71 25.03
C VAL A 131 1.61 -71.58 25.47
N LEU A 132 0.69 -71.84 26.41
CA LEU A 132 -0.22 -70.82 26.95
C LEU A 132 0.55 -69.72 27.70
N GLN A 133 1.56 -70.07 28.51
CA GLN A 133 2.41 -69.08 29.18
C GLN A 133 3.19 -68.21 28.18
N LYS A 134 3.74 -68.78 27.10
CA LYS A 134 4.41 -68.00 26.05
C LYS A 134 3.47 -67.06 25.32
N ILE A 135 2.24 -67.50 25.02
CA ILE A 135 1.21 -66.66 24.39
C ILE A 135 0.81 -65.51 25.32
N GLU A 136 0.65 -65.77 26.62
CA GLU A 136 0.27 -64.75 27.59
C GLU A 136 1.38 -63.71 27.79
N ILE A 137 2.64 -64.13 27.84
CA ILE A 137 3.82 -63.24 27.87
C ILE A 137 3.89 -62.38 26.60
N ASN A 138 3.71 -62.98 25.41
CA ASN A 138 3.72 -62.24 24.14
C ASN A 138 2.56 -61.25 24.04
N LYS A 139 1.35 -61.62 24.49
CA LYS A 139 0.19 -60.73 24.53
C LYS A 139 0.44 -59.54 25.46
N LYS A 140 1.05 -59.77 26.63
CA LYS A 140 1.42 -58.71 27.57
C LYS A 140 2.49 -57.77 27.00
N ASN A 141 3.48 -58.32 26.28
CA ASN A 141 4.51 -57.51 25.61
C ASN A 141 3.93 -56.71 24.43
N MET A 142 2.99 -57.28 23.67
CA MET A 142 2.31 -56.59 22.58
C MET A 142 1.47 -55.40 23.08
N LEU A 143 0.71 -55.59 24.16
CA LEU A 143 -0.04 -54.50 24.81
C LEU A 143 0.88 -53.38 25.33
N LYS A 144 2.02 -53.73 25.95
CA LYS A 144 3.02 -52.75 26.39
C LYS A 144 3.62 -51.96 25.22
N ASN A 145 3.95 -52.63 24.11
CA ASN A 145 4.48 -51.97 22.92
C ASN A 145 3.43 -51.08 22.25
N GLN A 146 2.16 -51.50 22.23
CA GLN A 146 1.06 -50.68 21.72
C GLN A 146 0.87 -49.40 22.54
N HIS A 147 0.79 -49.50 23.87
CA HIS A 147 0.71 -48.32 24.73
C HIS A 147 1.93 -47.40 24.60
N SER A 148 3.12 -47.98 24.42
CA SER A 148 4.35 -47.20 24.20
C SER A 148 4.31 -46.43 22.86
N LEU A 149 3.77 -47.04 21.79
CA LEU A 149 3.57 -46.36 20.50
C LEU A 149 2.53 -45.24 20.59
N GLU A 150 1.40 -45.49 21.27
CA GLU A 150 0.37 -44.47 21.49
C GLU A 150 0.91 -43.27 22.30
N SER A 151 1.72 -43.53 23.34
CA SER A 151 2.38 -42.48 24.12
C SER A 151 3.34 -41.65 23.26
N ILE A 152 4.21 -42.31 22.47
CA ILE A 152 5.17 -41.61 21.59
C ILE A 152 4.45 -40.75 20.56
N ARG A 153 3.35 -41.25 19.97
CA ARG A 153 2.52 -40.47 19.03
C ARG A 153 1.87 -39.27 19.69
N SER A 154 1.37 -39.43 20.90
CA SER A 154 0.82 -38.31 21.68
C SER A 154 1.88 -37.23 21.93
N ASP A 155 3.09 -37.64 22.30
CA ASP A 155 4.19 -36.70 22.56
C ASP A 155 4.66 -36.01 21.26
N ILE A 156 4.76 -36.73 20.15
CA ILE A 156 5.05 -36.14 18.82
C ILE A 156 4.00 -35.08 18.47
N ASN A 157 2.71 -35.34 18.70
CA ASN A 157 1.66 -34.37 18.42
C ASN A 157 1.79 -33.11 19.29
N LYS A 158 2.02 -33.26 20.60
CA LYS A 158 2.25 -32.12 21.51
C LYS A 158 3.43 -31.26 21.06
N TYR A 159 4.57 -31.88 20.73
CA TYR A 159 5.74 -31.14 20.27
C TYR A 159 5.54 -30.48 18.89
N ASN A 160 4.74 -31.07 17.99
CA ASN A 160 4.37 -30.41 16.73
C ASN A 160 3.48 -29.17 16.97
N GLU A 161 2.54 -29.24 17.92
CA GLU A 161 1.72 -28.09 18.30
C GLU A 161 2.57 -26.97 18.90
N GLU A 162 3.52 -27.32 19.78
CA GLU A 162 4.48 -26.38 20.36
C GLU A 162 5.37 -25.75 19.27
N LEU A 163 5.88 -26.56 18.33
CA LEU A 163 6.65 -26.09 17.18
C LEU A 163 5.87 -25.07 16.34
N LEU A 164 4.58 -25.33 16.09
CA LEU A 164 3.73 -24.41 15.34
C LEU A 164 3.59 -23.05 16.05
N GLN A 165 3.49 -23.05 17.38
CA GLN A 165 3.44 -21.83 18.18
C GLN A 165 4.75 -21.03 18.07
N TYR A 166 5.91 -21.68 18.19
CA TYR A 166 7.20 -21.02 18.02
C TYR A 166 7.40 -20.46 16.61
N HIS A 167 7.00 -21.18 15.55
CA HIS A 167 7.05 -20.65 14.19
C HIS A 167 6.15 -19.43 14.01
N SER A 168 4.95 -19.43 14.60
CA SER A 168 4.06 -18.26 14.57
C SER A 168 4.68 -17.05 15.28
N GLN A 169 5.29 -17.28 16.45
CA GLN A 169 5.97 -16.23 17.22
C GLN A 169 7.19 -15.68 16.47
N ARG A 170 7.99 -16.57 15.86
CA ARG A 170 9.11 -16.18 15.01
C ARG A 170 8.68 -15.31 13.84
N SER A 171 7.59 -15.68 13.15
CA SER A 171 7.05 -14.90 12.04
C SER A 171 6.70 -13.48 12.49
N LYS A 172 5.94 -13.35 13.59
CA LYS A 172 5.56 -12.04 14.14
C LYS A 172 6.76 -11.17 14.49
N ASN A 173 7.76 -11.74 15.17
CA ASN A 173 8.97 -11.01 15.53
C ASN A 173 9.80 -10.62 14.29
N THR A 174 9.82 -11.47 13.25
CA THR A 174 10.50 -11.17 11.98
C THR A 174 9.81 -10.02 11.26
N ASP A 175 8.47 -10.01 11.24
CA ASP A 175 7.67 -8.92 10.67
C ASP A 175 7.93 -7.60 11.43
N GLU A 176 8.02 -7.64 12.76
CA GLU A 176 8.35 -6.47 13.58
C GLU A 176 9.76 -5.92 13.29
N VAL A 177 10.76 -6.80 13.13
CA VAL A 177 12.13 -6.40 12.78
C VAL A 177 12.19 -5.80 11.38
N THR A 178 11.54 -6.42 10.39
CA THR A 178 11.52 -5.90 9.02
C THR A 178 10.82 -4.54 8.92
N GLN A 179 9.74 -4.35 9.67
CA GLN A 179 9.07 -3.05 9.79
C GLN A 179 10.00 -1.99 10.42
N THR A 180 10.66 -2.34 11.54
CA THR A 180 11.61 -1.46 12.24
C THR A 180 12.77 -1.04 11.32
N LEU A 181 13.34 -1.98 10.57
CA LEU A 181 14.41 -1.71 9.60
C LEU A 181 13.94 -0.79 8.46
N THR A 182 12.71 -0.99 7.97
CA THR A 182 12.12 -0.14 6.94
C THR A 182 11.93 1.28 7.45
N ASP A 183 11.45 1.45 8.68
CA ASP A 183 11.26 2.76 9.32
C ASP A 183 12.60 3.46 9.58
N LEU A 184 13.61 2.72 10.03
CA LEU A 184 14.97 3.22 10.25
C LEU A 184 15.55 3.76 8.93
N LYS A 185 15.48 2.98 7.85
CA LYS A 185 15.93 3.38 6.51
C LYS A 185 15.19 4.63 6.01
N ASN A 186 13.87 4.70 6.20
CA ASN A 186 13.06 5.84 5.79
C ASN A 186 13.46 7.12 6.54
N LYS A 187 13.70 7.03 7.85
CA LYS A 187 14.13 8.18 8.67
C LYS A 187 15.55 8.63 8.33
N GLN A 188 16.48 7.70 8.12
CA GLN A 188 17.84 8.02 7.65
C GLN A 188 17.82 8.76 6.31
N GLN A 189 17.09 8.23 5.32
CA GLN A 189 16.90 8.90 4.03
C GLN A 189 16.28 10.29 4.18
N LYS A 190 15.35 10.46 5.13
CA LYS A 190 14.75 11.77 5.41
C LYS A 190 15.76 12.77 5.99
N ILE A 191 16.60 12.35 6.93
CA ILE A 191 17.69 13.20 7.46
C ILE A 191 18.64 13.59 6.34
N GLU A 192 19.13 12.62 5.57
CA GLU A 192 20.03 12.90 4.44
C GLU A 192 19.38 13.92 3.49
N SER A 193 18.11 13.76 3.17
CA SER A 193 17.39 14.67 2.29
C SER A 193 17.22 16.09 2.86
N LEU A 194 17.06 16.22 4.18
CA LEU A 194 17.00 17.51 4.87
C LEU A 194 18.38 18.16 4.95
N GLU A 195 19.44 17.38 5.20
CA GLU A 195 20.82 17.86 5.28
C GLU A 195 21.33 18.30 3.90
N HIS A 196 21.08 17.53 2.83
CA HIS A 196 21.36 17.91 1.44
C HIS A 196 20.42 19.02 0.93
N GLY A 197 19.19 19.06 1.47
CA GLY A 197 18.15 20.03 1.15
C GLY A 197 18.38 21.44 1.72
N LYS A 198 19.42 21.66 2.53
CA LYS A 198 19.77 23.00 3.05
C LYS A 198 19.87 24.07 1.96
N ASN A 199 20.24 23.67 0.74
CA ASN A 199 20.34 24.58 -0.42
C ASN A 199 19.06 24.67 -1.27
N ASN A 200 18.04 23.83 -1.01
CA ASN A 200 16.80 23.82 -1.79
C ASN A 200 15.58 23.59 -0.90
N ARG A 201 15.00 24.69 -0.40
CA ARG A 201 13.84 24.72 0.51
C ARG A 201 12.64 23.89 0.02
N LEU A 202 12.49 23.66 -1.28
CA LEU A 202 11.39 22.86 -1.82
C LEU A 202 11.49 21.37 -1.47
N SER A 203 12.68 20.83 -1.17
CA SER A 203 12.82 19.40 -0.83
C SER A 203 12.12 19.01 0.49
N VAL A 204 11.82 20.00 1.34
CA VAL A 204 11.12 19.79 2.61
C VAL A 204 9.72 19.20 2.37
N TYR A 205 9.06 19.58 1.26
CA TYR A 205 7.74 19.07 0.85
C TYR A 205 7.80 17.68 0.16
N GLY A 206 9.01 17.18 -0.12
CA GLY A 206 9.27 15.89 -0.75
C GLY A 206 10.57 15.90 -1.57
N ASN A 207 11.28 14.77 -1.59
CA ASN A 207 12.55 14.63 -2.32
C ASN A 207 12.37 14.86 -3.83
N PHE A 208 11.20 14.52 -4.36
CA PHE A 208 10.82 14.72 -5.75
C PHE A 208 10.43 16.16 -6.09
N THR A 209 10.09 17.00 -5.09
CA THR A 209 9.50 18.33 -5.31
C THR A 209 10.38 19.23 -6.18
N PRO A 210 11.72 19.29 -6.02
CA PRO A 210 12.58 20.04 -6.94
C PRO A 210 12.48 19.60 -8.40
N SER A 211 12.40 18.29 -8.66
CA SER A 211 12.30 17.73 -10.01
C SER A 211 10.94 18.04 -10.64
N VAL A 212 9.86 17.93 -9.85
CA VAL A 212 8.52 18.35 -10.28
C VAL A 212 8.50 19.83 -10.63
N GLN A 213 9.07 20.70 -9.77
CA GLN A 213 9.07 22.15 -10.00
C GLN A 213 9.82 22.52 -11.29
N LYS A 214 10.92 21.82 -11.61
CA LYS A 214 11.64 21.98 -12.88
C LYS A 214 10.76 21.63 -14.08
N LYS A 215 10.04 20.51 -14.04
CA LYS A 215 9.11 20.09 -15.11
C LYS A 215 7.94 21.06 -15.26
N ILE A 216 7.31 21.44 -14.16
CA ILE A 216 6.24 22.45 -14.15
C ILE A 216 6.72 23.74 -14.81
N SER A 217 7.90 24.24 -14.43
CA SER A 217 8.47 25.47 -14.99
C SER A 217 8.70 25.36 -16.50
N ALA A 218 9.18 24.21 -16.98
CA ALA A 218 9.32 23.95 -18.42
C ALA A 218 7.97 23.95 -19.15
N MET A 219 6.95 23.30 -18.59
CA MET A 219 5.61 23.26 -19.15
C MET A 219 4.91 24.64 -19.15
N ILE A 220 5.15 25.46 -18.13
CA ILE A 220 4.67 26.86 -18.09
C ILE A 220 5.33 27.68 -19.21
N ARG A 221 6.65 27.57 -19.40
CA ARG A 221 7.36 28.26 -20.50
C ARG A 221 6.82 27.86 -21.87
N ASN A 222 6.45 26.59 -22.03
CA ASN A 222 5.85 26.05 -23.25
C ASN A 222 4.33 26.26 -23.34
N LYS A 223 3.71 27.01 -22.41
CA LYS A 223 2.27 27.33 -22.36
C LYS A 223 1.37 26.07 -22.43
N VAL A 224 1.81 24.97 -21.82
CA VAL A 224 1.08 23.70 -21.84
C VAL A 224 -0.16 23.75 -20.93
N PHE A 225 -0.05 24.45 -19.79
CA PHE A 225 -1.16 24.67 -18.88
C PHE A 225 -2.01 25.86 -19.33
N LYS A 226 -3.33 25.77 -19.10
CA LYS A 226 -4.23 26.92 -19.35
C LYS A 226 -3.90 28.08 -18.40
N TYR A 227 -3.64 27.75 -17.14
CA TYR A 227 -3.05 28.66 -16.16
C TYR A 227 -1.96 27.96 -15.35
N PRO A 228 -0.92 28.67 -14.90
CA PRO A 228 0.14 28.07 -14.10
C PRO A 228 -0.43 27.36 -12.85
N PRO A 229 -0.02 26.10 -12.57
CA PRO A 229 -0.36 25.45 -11.32
C PRO A 229 0.32 26.17 -10.15
N LEU A 230 -0.38 26.27 -9.02
CA LEU A 230 0.12 26.89 -7.79
C LEU A 230 0.50 25.80 -6.79
N GLY A 231 1.76 25.69 -6.40
CA GLY A 231 2.15 24.83 -5.30
C GLY A 231 3.65 24.51 -5.21
N PRO A 232 4.05 23.74 -4.19
CA PRO A 232 3.19 23.22 -3.12
C PRO A 232 2.66 24.36 -2.23
N ILE A 233 1.42 24.27 -1.73
CA ILE A 233 0.75 25.36 -0.98
C ILE A 233 1.63 25.92 0.13
N GLY A 234 2.29 25.06 0.90
CA GLY A 234 3.16 25.48 2.01
C GLY A 234 4.33 26.37 1.59
N SER A 235 4.75 26.32 0.33
CA SER A 235 5.83 27.19 -0.20
C SER A 235 5.34 28.58 -0.61
N LEU A 236 4.02 28.76 -0.73
CA LEU A 236 3.38 30.01 -1.14
C LEU A 236 2.85 30.83 0.04
N ILE A 237 3.01 30.31 1.26
CA ILE A 237 2.56 30.96 2.49
C ILE A 237 3.75 31.30 3.39
N SER A 238 3.64 32.42 4.11
CA SER A 238 4.51 32.81 5.20
C SER A 238 3.71 32.99 6.48
N VAL A 239 4.40 32.86 7.61
CA VAL A 239 3.85 33.08 8.94
C VAL A 239 4.87 33.92 9.68
N GLU A 240 4.43 35.03 10.27
CA GLU A 240 5.31 35.97 10.97
C GLU A 240 5.82 35.39 12.29
N ASP A 241 4.90 34.93 13.14
CA ASP A 241 5.23 34.41 14.47
C ASP A 241 5.45 32.89 14.45
N SER A 242 6.70 32.51 14.73
CA SER A 242 7.15 31.11 14.77
C SER A 242 6.38 30.21 15.73
N LYS A 243 5.74 30.77 16.77
CA LYS A 243 4.96 29.98 17.74
C LYS A 243 3.74 29.30 17.10
N TRP A 244 3.26 29.79 15.96
CA TRP A 244 2.11 29.25 15.26
C TRP A 244 2.47 28.29 14.13
N PHE A 245 3.76 28.07 13.85
CA PHE A 245 4.17 27.18 12.75
C PHE A 245 3.58 25.77 12.91
N LEU A 246 3.61 25.21 14.11
CA LEU A 246 3.11 23.86 14.38
C LEU A 246 1.60 23.78 14.18
N SER A 247 0.83 24.70 14.78
CA SER A 247 -0.63 24.72 14.67
C SER A 247 -1.11 24.96 13.24
N ILE A 248 -0.45 25.86 12.49
CA ILE A 248 -0.79 26.11 11.09
C ILE A 248 -0.49 24.87 10.25
N GLU A 249 0.67 24.24 10.45
CA GLU A 249 1.01 23.02 9.74
C GLU A 249 0.05 21.87 10.03
N LEU A 250 -0.38 21.69 11.28
CA LEU A 250 -1.36 20.68 11.65
C LEU A 250 -2.75 20.99 11.08
N CYS A 251 -3.14 22.26 11.05
CA CYS A 251 -4.39 22.68 10.43
C CYS A 251 -4.38 22.42 8.91
N LEU A 252 -3.26 22.70 8.22
CA LEU A 252 -3.10 22.44 6.79
C LEU A 252 -2.97 20.94 6.49
N ASN A 253 -2.35 20.19 7.39
CA ASN A 253 -2.12 18.76 7.29
C ASN A 253 -1.58 18.35 5.90
N SER A 254 -2.30 17.52 5.15
CA SER A 254 -1.90 17.07 3.80
C SER A 254 -1.95 18.18 2.76
N LEU A 255 -2.76 19.24 2.97
CA LEU A 255 -2.90 20.35 2.03
C LEU A 255 -1.61 21.14 1.86
N ILE A 256 -0.73 21.14 2.85
CA ILE A 256 0.54 21.88 2.78
C ILE A 256 1.44 21.43 1.62
N ARG A 257 1.30 20.18 1.17
CA ARG A 257 2.04 19.61 0.03
C ARG A 257 1.28 19.71 -1.29
N SER A 258 0.00 20.10 -1.25
CA SER A 258 -0.91 20.05 -2.40
C SER A 258 -0.64 21.14 -3.42
N TYR A 259 -1.16 20.93 -4.63
CA TYR A 259 -1.11 21.88 -5.73
C TYR A 259 -2.51 22.27 -6.16
N ILE A 260 -2.67 23.52 -6.60
CA ILE A 260 -3.92 24.07 -7.10
C ILE A 260 -3.79 24.23 -8.61
N VAL A 261 -4.82 23.81 -9.35
CA VAL A 261 -4.92 23.95 -10.79
C VAL A 261 -6.25 24.56 -11.18
N PHE A 262 -6.28 25.27 -12.31
CA PHE A 262 -7.46 25.98 -12.77
C PHE A 262 -8.61 25.05 -13.22
N CYS A 263 -8.29 23.94 -13.90
CA CYS A 263 -9.29 23.04 -14.47
C CYS A 263 -8.87 21.56 -14.41
N HIS A 264 -9.81 20.68 -14.76
CA HIS A 264 -9.59 19.24 -14.80
C HIS A 264 -8.52 18.81 -15.83
N GLU A 265 -8.41 19.51 -16.96
CA GLU A 265 -7.40 19.22 -17.97
C GLU A 265 -5.98 19.48 -17.43
N ASP A 266 -5.78 20.61 -16.75
CA ASP A 266 -4.51 20.94 -16.09
C ASP A 266 -4.20 19.97 -14.93
N LYS A 267 -5.24 19.46 -14.25
CA LYS A 267 -5.08 18.38 -13.25
C LYS A 267 -4.48 17.12 -13.87
N ILE A 268 -4.96 16.68 -15.04
CA ILE A 268 -4.43 15.49 -15.72
C ILE A 268 -2.96 15.71 -16.11
N LYS A 269 -2.65 16.88 -16.70
CA LYS A 269 -1.28 17.25 -17.09
C LYS A 269 -0.32 17.21 -15.89
N LEU A 270 -0.71 17.82 -14.77
CA LEU A 270 0.11 17.83 -13.55
C LEU A 270 0.22 16.44 -12.91
N LEU A 271 -0.86 15.64 -12.95
CA LEU A 271 -0.84 14.27 -12.46
C LEU A 271 0.17 13.39 -13.23
N ASN A 272 0.28 13.58 -14.55
CA ASN A 272 1.28 12.86 -15.36
C ASN A 272 2.72 13.22 -14.94
N VAL A 273 2.98 14.50 -14.66
CA VAL A 273 4.28 14.93 -14.09
C VAL A 273 4.57 14.22 -12.77
N PHE A 274 3.58 14.07 -11.89
CA PHE A 274 3.77 13.33 -10.65
C PHE A 274 4.01 11.84 -10.87
N LYS A 275 3.30 11.20 -11.79
CA LYS A 275 3.53 9.77 -12.10
C LYS A 275 4.94 9.51 -12.61
N GLU A 276 5.54 10.46 -13.32
CA GLU A 276 6.92 10.34 -13.81
C GLU A 276 7.98 10.63 -12.74
N CYS A 277 7.67 11.43 -11.72
CA CYS A 277 8.64 11.92 -10.75
C CYS A 277 8.51 11.34 -9.34
N CYS A 278 7.34 10.81 -9.00
CA CYS A 278 6.98 10.39 -7.65
C CYS A 278 6.70 8.90 -7.61
N LYS A 279 6.99 8.26 -6.46
CA LYS A 279 6.45 6.94 -6.15
C LYS A 279 4.94 7.03 -5.93
N TYR A 280 4.22 5.95 -6.20
CA TYR A 280 2.74 5.91 -6.10
C TYR A 280 2.21 6.46 -4.76
N ASN A 281 2.84 6.09 -3.64
CA ASN A 281 2.41 6.49 -2.30
C ASN A 281 2.84 7.92 -1.89
N GLU A 282 3.58 8.64 -2.73
CA GLU A 282 4.13 9.95 -2.42
C GLU A 282 3.48 11.11 -3.19
N ILE A 283 2.56 10.80 -4.12
CA ILE A 283 1.91 11.76 -5.01
C ILE A 283 1.11 12.81 -4.18
N PRO A 284 1.42 14.11 -4.32
CA PRO A 284 0.64 15.17 -3.67
C PRO A 284 -0.78 15.27 -4.21
N SER A 285 -1.70 15.78 -3.37
CA SER A 285 -3.07 16.02 -3.83
C SER A 285 -3.13 17.23 -4.78
N ILE A 286 -4.03 17.16 -5.77
CA ILE A 286 -4.28 18.24 -6.73
C ILE A 286 -5.71 18.74 -6.55
N ILE A 287 -5.84 20.00 -6.20
CA ILE A 287 -7.10 20.71 -5.97
C ILE A 287 -7.43 21.47 -7.25
N THR A 288 -8.62 21.24 -7.79
CA THR A 288 -9.12 22.01 -8.94
C THR A 288 -9.99 23.14 -8.44
N SER A 289 -9.60 24.38 -8.72
CA SER A 289 -10.35 25.58 -8.35
C SER A 289 -10.22 26.65 -9.43
N PHE A 290 -11.33 27.29 -9.79
CA PHE A 290 -11.31 28.37 -10.77
C PHE A 290 -10.65 29.61 -10.18
N TYR A 291 -9.66 30.14 -10.91
CA TYR A 291 -8.91 31.29 -10.43
C TYR A 291 -9.77 32.56 -10.42
N GLN A 292 -9.78 33.21 -9.27
CA GLN A 292 -10.50 34.45 -9.00
C GLN A 292 -9.53 35.62 -8.98
N LYS A 293 -10.05 36.81 -9.31
CA LYS A 293 -9.26 38.05 -9.30
C LYS A 293 -9.05 38.60 -7.88
N SER A 294 -9.89 38.19 -6.94
CA SER A 294 -9.90 38.70 -5.55
C SER A 294 -10.17 37.57 -4.57
N VAL A 295 -9.77 37.79 -3.31
CA VAL A 295 -10.20 36.95 -2.19
C VAL A 295 -11.72 37.05 -2.02
N TYR A 296 -12.37 35.97 -1.60
CA TYR A 296 -13.79 35.97 -1.27
C TYR A 296 -14.13 36.98 -0.18
N ASN A 297 -15.37 37.47 -0.17
CA ASN A 297 -15.88 38.24 0.96
C ASN A 297 -16.20 37.30 2.14
N TYR A 298 -15.18 36.91 2.90
CA TYR A 298 -15.28 35.97 4.02
C TYR A 298 -15.68 36.64 5.35
N LYS A 299 -15.56 37.96 5.47
CA LYS A 299 -15.77 38.71 6.72
C LYS A 299 -17.08 38.38 7.46
N PRO A 300 -18.25 38.25 6.78
CA PRO A 300 -19.51 37.91 7.47
C PRO A 300 -19.51 36.52 8.11
N ARG A 301 -18.66 35.61 7.60
CA ARG A 301 -18.54 34.22 8.04
C ARG A 301 -17.34 33.98 8.95
N SER A 302 -16.50 34.98 9.15
CA SER A 302 -15.32 34.87 10.00
C SER A 302 -15.69 34.79 11.48
N ALA A 303 -14.88 34.10 12.27
CA ALA A 303 -15.03 34.00 13.71
C ALA A 303 -14.95 35.39 14.37
N GLN A 304 -15.92 35.72 15.21
CA GLN A 304 -15.98 37.01 15.91
C GLN A 304 -15.45 36.84 17.33
N SER A 305 -14.16 37.13 17.52
CA SER A 305 -13.50 36.99 18.83
C SER A 305 -12.33 37.97 18.98
N ASN A 306 -11.77 38.05 20.19
CA ASN A 306 -10.54 38.81 20.47
C ASN A 306 -9.25 38.03 20.10
N TYR A 307 -9.38 36.79 19.65
CA TYR A 307 -8.28 35.93 19.23
C TYR A 307 -8.14 35.96 17.71
N PRO A 308 -6.90 35.91 17.18
CA PRO A 308 -6.67 35.85 15.75
C PRO A 308 -7.24 34.55 15.17
N THR A 309 -7.69 34.61 13.92
CA THR A 309 -8.03 33.42 13.15
C THR A 309 -6.81 32.83 12.47
N MET A 310 -6.90 31.57 12.05
CA MET A 310 -5.87 30.92 11.24
C MET A 310 -5.58 31.71 9.95
N LEU A 311 -6.61 32.34 9.38
CA LEU A 311 -6.46 33.22 8.21
C LEU A 311 -5.66 34.49 8.53
N ASP A 312 -5.81 35.07 9.71
CA ASP A 312 -5.09 36.28 10.11
C ASP A 312 -3.57 36.03 10.30
N LEU A 313 -3.19 34.78 10.61
CA LEU A 313 -1.80 34.40 10.84
C LEU A 313 -1.06 33.95 9.56
N ILE A 314 -1.79 33.69 8.47
CA ILE A 314 -1.24 33.22 7.20
C ILE A 314 -1.09 34.40 6.26
N GLU A 315 0.15 34.68 5.88
CA GLU A 315 0.46 35.63 4.82
C GLU A 315 0.57 34.89 3.49
N CYS A 316 -0.17 35.34 2.47
CA CYS A 316 -0.06 34.79 1.12
C CYS A 316 -0.34 35.88 0.08
N GLN A 317 0.50 35.96 -0.95
CA GLN A 317 0.35 36.93 -2.04
C GLN A 317 -0.74 36.51 -3.06
N ASP A 318 -1.03 35.21 -3.17
CA ASP A 318 -1.96 34.69 -4.17
C ASP A 318 -3.37 34.50 -3.60
N HIS A 319 -4.34 35.25 -4.12
CA HIS A 319 -5.74 35.19 -3.71
C HIS A 319 -6.35 33.80 -3.86
N ASN A 320 -5.92 33.00 -4.85
CA ASN A 320 -6.46 31.67 -5.11
C ASN A 320 -6.02 30.67 -4.07
N VAL A 321 -4.81 30.82 -3.53
CA VAL A 321 -4.33 30.01 -2.41
C VAL A 321 -5.20 30.28 -1.19
N ILE A 322 -5.43 31.55 -0.83
CA ILE A 322 -6.30 31.92 0.29
C ILE A 322 -7.73 31.39 0.10
N ASN A 323 -8.30 31.58 -1.09
CA ASN A 323 -9.65 31.10 -1.41
C ASN A 323 -9.75 29.57 -1.26
N VAL A 324 -8.75 28.81 -1.72
CA VAL A 324 -8.71 27.36 -1.54
C VAL A 324 -8.60 27.00 -0.06
N LEU A 325 -7.79 27.70 0.74
CA LEU A 325 -7.72 27.43 2.18
C LEU A 325 -9.04 27.71 2.90
N ILE A 326 -9.77 28.76 2.49
CA ILE A 326 -11.14 29.04 2.98
C ILE A 326 -12.10 27.91 2.57
N ASP A 327 -12.08 27.49 1.30
CA ASP A 327 -12.97 26.45 0.79
C ASP A 327 -12.72 25.08 1.43
N GLN A 328 -11.45 24.70 1.61
CA GLN A 328 -11.07 23.37 2.09
C GLN A 328 -11.09 23.25 3.61
N LEU A 329 -10.71 24.30 4.34
CA LEU A 329 -10.51 24.24 5.79
C LEU A 329 -11.37 25.24 6.57
N SER A 330 -12.00 26.21 5.90
CA SER A 330 -12.67 27.34 6.55
C SER A 330 -11.78 28.05 7.57
N ILE A 331 -10.53 28.35 7.18
CA ILE A 331 -9.51 28.95 8.05
C ILE A 331 -9.96 30.28 8.69
N GLU A 332 -10.93 30.98 8.11
CA GLU A 332 -11.54 32.19 8.66
C GLU A 332 -12.40 31.94 9.92
N LYS A 333 -12.73 30.67 10.20
CA LYS A 333 -13.55 30.22 11.34
C LYS A 333 -12.75 29.48 12.41
N ILE A 334 -11.44 29.36 12.23
CA ILE A 334 -10.56 28.63 13.13
C ILE A 334 -9.80 29.65 13.98
N LEU A 335 -9.94 29.60 15.30
CA LEU A 335 -9.23 30.48 16.23
C LEU A 335 -7.84 29.94 16.56
N CYS A 336 -6.90 30.84 16.84
CA CYS A 336 -5.57 30.50 17.33
C CYS A 336 -5.41 31.10 18.74
N ILE A 337 -5.36 30.23 19.74
CA ILE A 337 -5.35 30.61 21.17
C ILE A 337 -4.16 29.93 21.84
N GLU A 338 -3.22 30.71 22.36
CA GLU A 338 -1.88 30.19 22.72
C GLU A 338 -1.94 29.03 23.72
N SER A 339 -2.70 29.19 24.80
CA SER A 339 -2.89 28.16 25.82
C SER A 339 -4.07 27.25 25.50
N VAL A 340 -3.84 25.94 25.60
CA VAL A 340 -4.89 24.91 25.48
C VAL A 340 -5.98 25.03 26.55
N THR A 341 -5.61 25.46 27.77
CA THR A 341 -6.57 25.66 28.86
C THR A 341 -7.50 26.84 28.57
N GLU A 342 -6.95 27.90 27.98
CA GLU A 342 -7.72 29.07 27.56
C GLU A 342 -8.59 28.74 26.35
N ALA A 343 -8.04 28.04 25.36
CA ALA A 343 -8.78 27.58 24.20
C ALA A 343 -10.00 26.73 24.60
N SER A 344 -9.83 25.87 25.61
CA SER A 344 -10.91 25.03 26.16
C SER A 344 -12.00 25.87 26.84
N LYS A 345 -11.61 26.88 27.64
CA LYS A 345 -12.56 27.80 28.27
C LYS A 345 -13.37 28.59 27.25
N VAL A 346 -12.75 28.98 26.14
CA VAL A 346 -13.40 29.78 25.09
C VAL A 346 -14.32 28.91 24.22
N MET A 347 -13.87 27.72 23.83
CA MET A 347 -14.56 26.91 22.83
C MET A 347 -15.60 25.94 23.40
N ILE A 348 -15.41 25.41 24.61
CA ILE A 348 -16.27 24.34 25.15
C ILE A 348 -17.65 24.83 25.59
N PRO A 349 -17.80 25.90 26.41
CA PRO A 349 -19.09 26.26 26.99
C PRO A 349 -20.01 26.95 25.97
N ASN A 350 -19.48 27.95 25.25
CA ASN A 350 -20.20 28.67 24.22
C ASN A 350 -19.18 29.27 23.24
N PRO A 351 -18.85 28.58 22.13
CA PRO A 351 -17.84 29.06 21.20
C PRO A 351 -18.25 30.42 20.61
N PRO A 352 -17.28 31.32 20.34
CA PRO A 352 -17.56 32.60 19.71
C PRO A 352 -18.32 32.45 18.38
N LYS A 353 -19.07 33.48 17.99
CA LYS A 353 -19.90 33.42 16.78
C LYS A 353 -19.04 33.06 15.56
N ASN A 354 -19.53 32.11 14.76
CA ASN A 354 -18.86 31.51 13.60
C ASN A 354 -17.58 30.70 13.89
N ALA A 355 -17.07 30.66 15.12
CA ALA A 355 -15.92 29.83 15.45
C ALA A 355 -16.32 28.35 15.50
N VAL A 356 -15.63 27.51 14.73
CA VAL A 356 -15.90 26.07 14.66
C VAL A 356 -14.79 25.23 15.30
N LYS A 357 -13.58 25.79 15.35
CA LYS A 357 -12.38 25.15 15.86
C LYS A 357 -11.45 26.16 16.52
N ALA A 358 -10.59 25.68 17.42
CA ALA A 358 -9.43 26.41 17.87
C ALA A 358 -8.19 25.51 17.88
N TYR A 359 -7.03 26.11 17.62
CA TYR A 359 -5.73 25.48 17.79
C TYR A 359 -4.93 26.18 18.90
N SER A 360 -4.27 25.38 19.75
CA SER A 360 -3.22 25.86 20.65
C SER A 360 -1.92 26.13 19.89
N SER A 361 -0.99 26.92 20.43
CA SER A 361 0.33 27.09 19.79
C SER A 361 1.12 25.77 19.73
N GLN A 362 0.82 24.85 20.64
CA GLN A 362 1.38 23.49 20.68
C GLN A 362 0.66 22.50 19.76
N GLY A 363 -0.35 22.95 19.01
CA GLY A 363 -1.04 22.13 18.01
C GLY A 363 -2.19 21.27 18.53
N ASP A 364 -2.66 21.49 19.76
CA ASP A 364 -3.87 20.85 20.26
C ASP A 364 -5.10 21.45 19.56
N GLU A 365 -6.00 20.59 19.08
CA GLU A 365 -7.21 20.98 18.37
C GLU A 365 -8.44 20.83 19.27
N ILE A 366 -9.26 21.87 19.29
CA ILE A 366 -10.56 21.86 19.97
C ILE A 366 -11.63 22.11 18.91
N ILE A 367 -12.57 21.18 18.79
CA ILE A 367 -13.67 21.28 17.83
C ILE A 367 -14.96 21.45 18.62
N SER A 368 -15.68 22.54 18.36
CA SER A 368 -17.00 22.79 18.94
C SER A 368 -18.00 22.92 17.80
N SER A 369 -18.81 21.88 17.60
CA SER A 369 -19.82 21.85 16.55
C SER A 369 -21.10 21.23 17.09
N ASN A 370 -22.24 21.88 16.83
CA ASN A 370 -23.58 21.37 17.14
C ASN A 370 -23.75 20.92 18.61
N GLY A 371 -23.24 21.71 19.56
CA GLY A 371 -23.38 21.45 20.99
C GLY A 371 -22.52 20.31 21.54
N LYS A 372 -21.58 19.77 20.74
CA LYS A 372 -20.58 18.79 21.19
C LYS A 372 -19.18 19.36 21.01
N SER A 373 -18.38 19.23 22.05
CA SER A 373 -16.99 19.66 22.08
C SER A 373 -16.07 18.44 22.10
N ARG A 374 -15.06 18.43 21.22
CA ARG A 374 -14.05 17.37 21.14
C ARG A 374 -12.66 17.98 21.28
N PHE A 375 -11.78 17.22 21.91
CA PHE A 375 -10.41 17.61 22.19
C PHE A 375 -9.46 16.59 21.55
N TYR A 376 -8.48 17.08 20.80
CA TYR A 376 -7.44 16.25 20.18
C TYR A 376 -6.08 16.86 20.50
N SER A 377 -5.22 16.07 21.16
CA SER A 377 -3.82 16.45 21.36
C SER A 377 -2.95 15.85 20.26
N THR A 378 -1.83 16.49 19.98
CA THR A 378 -0.88 16.06 18.96
C THR A 378 0.40 15.48 19.56
N HIS A 379 0.90 14.41 18.94
CA HIS A 379 2.22 13.88 19.24
C HIS A 379 3.34 14.66 18.52
N GLN A 380 3.00 15.44 17.47
CA GLN A 380 3.98 16.26 16.75
C GLN A 380 4.38 17.46 17.60
N LYS A 381 5.68 17.62 17.88
CA LYS A 381 6.21 18.69 18.74
C LYS A 381 6.79 19.89 17.98
N PHE A 382 7.02 19.75 16.67
CA PHE A 382 7.67 20.79 15.86
C PHE A 382 7.06 20.85 14.46
N SER A 383 7.10 22.03 13.84
CA SER A 383 6.76 22.19 12.42
C SER A 383 7.85 21.57 11.54
N LYS A 384 7.43 20.82 10.53
CA LYS A 384 8.29 20.17 9.53
C LYS A 384 8.53 21.06 8.30
N TYR A 385 7.58 21.94 7.95
CA TYR A 385 7.61 22.65 6.66
C TYR A 385 7.80 24.16 6.77
N LEU A 386 7.19 24.82 7.77
CA LEU A 386 7.15 26.28 7.86
C LEU A 386 8.38 26.85 8.58
N GLY A 387 9.10 26.03 9.35
CA GLY A 387 10.37 26.38 9.98
C GLY A 387 11.47 26.70 8.97
N LYS A 388 12.20 27.81 9.18
CA LYS A 388 13.38 28.17 8.37
C LYS A 388 14.61 27.30 8.68
N ASP A 389 14.68 26.73 9.88
CA ASP A 389 15.77 25.87 10.33
C ASP A 389 15.27 24.43 10.53
N PRO A 390 15.74 23.45 9.73
CA PRO A 390 15.39 22.04 9.92
C PRO A 390 16.13 21.38 11.10
N SER A 391 17.09 22.06 11.74
CA SER A 391 17.96 21.46 12.77
C SER A 391 17.19 20.82 13.94
N PRO A 392 16.16 21.45 14.53
CA PRO A 392 15.39 20.82 15.61
C PRO A 392 14.68 19.54 15.16
N PHE A 393 14.16 19.53 13.93
CA PHE A 393 13.51 18.36 13.37
C PHE A 393 14.52 17.24 13.08
N ILE A 394 15.71 17.57 12.58
CA ILE A 394 16.81 16.61 12.39
C ILE A 394 17.23 16.00 13.72
N SER A 395 17.34 16.79 14.79
CA SER A 395 17.68 16.28 16.13
C SER A 395 16.66 15.28 16.65
N VAL A 396 15.36 15.55 16.46
CA VAL A 396 14.29 14.61 16.84
C VAL A 396 14.37 13.33 16.00
N LEU A 397 14.56 13.43 14.69
CA LEU A 397 14.71 12.25 13.83
C LEU A 397 15.94 11.41 14.23
N LYS A 398 17.05 12.04 14.63
CA LYS A 398 18.24 11.34 15.14
C LYS A 398 17.92 10.59 16.44
N GLN A 399 17.17 11.22 17.35
CA GLN A 399 16.73 10.56 18.58
C GLN A 399 15.82 9.36 18.30
N GLU A 400 14.85 9.51 17.39
CA GLU A 400 13.96 8.42 16.98
C GLU A 400 14.73 7.26 16.32
N ILE A 401 15.79 7.55 15.55
CA ILE A 401 16.67 6.51 14.99
C ILE A 401 17.37 5.74 16.12
N ILE A 402 17.92 6.43 17.12
CA ILE A 402 18.57 5.77 18.27
C ILE A 402 17.57 4.86 19.00
N GLU A 403 16.33 5.31 19.20
CA GLU A 403 15.28 4.50 19.80
C GLU A 403 14.92 3.26 18.97
N LEU A 404 14.83 3.40 17.64
CA LEU A 404 14.59 2.28 16.73
C LEU A 404 15.77 1.30 16.66
N GLU A 405 17.00 1.80 16.67
CA GLU A 405 18.22 0.98 16.73
C GLU A 405 18.29 0.17 18.03
N ASN A 406 17.90 0.77 19.16
CA ASN A 406 17.82 0.06 20.43
C ASN A 406 16.73 -1.02 20.40
N LYS A 407 15.55 -0.72 19.86
CA LYS A 407 14.49 -1.72 19.67
C LYS A 407 14.93 -2.88 18.78
N GLN A 408 15.65 -2.58 17.70
CA GLN A 408 16.20 -3.61 16.82
C GLN A 408 17.17 -4.53 17.58
N LYS A 409 18.11 -3.94 18.35
CA LYS A 409 19.06 -4.69 19.18
C LYS A 409 18.39 -5.55 20.26
N GLU A 410 17.23 -5.14 20.76
CA GLU A 410 16.43 -5.94 21.71
C GLU A 410 15.67 -7.09 21.04
N CYS A 411 15.33 -6.98 19.76
CA CYS A 411 14.61 -8.01 19.01
C CYS A 411 15.53 -9.12 18.49
N ASP A 412 16.77 -8.80 18.12
CA ASP A 412 17.77 -9.77 17.65
C ASP A 412 17.98 -10.97 18.60
N PRO A 413 18.21 -10.80 19.93
CA PRO A 413 18.41 -11.92 20.84
C PRO A 413 17.13 -12.76 21.01
N LYS A 414 15.94 -12.14 20.96
CA LYS A 414 14.66 -12.85 21.05
C LYS A 414 14.45 -13.79 19.86
N LEU A 415 14.84 -13.36 18.65
CA LEU A 415 14.80 -14.21 17.46
C LEU A 415 15.74 -15.40 17.59
N VAL A 416 16.98 -15.17 18.05
CA VAL A 416 17.96 -16.23 18.28
C VAL A 416 17.48 -17.24 19.33
N GLU A 417 16.85 -16.78 20.42
CA GLU A 417 16.28 -17.64 21.44
C GLU A 417 15.14 -18.53 20.91
N ILE A 418 14.26 -17.95 20.09
CA ILE A 418 13.18 -18.69 19.44
C ILE A 418 13.76 -19.72 18.45
N ASP A 419 14.75 -19.35 17.63
CA ASP A 419 15.39 -20.26 16.68
C ASP A 419 16.07 -21.44 17.39
N ASN A 420 16.77 -21.18 18.51
CA ASN A 420 17.35 -22.22 19.34
C ASN A 420 16.28 -23.16 19.93
N SER A 421 15.10 -22.63 20.28
CA SER A 421 13.99 -23.40 20.84
C SER A 421 13.33 -24.28 19.78
N ILE A 422 13.13 -23.74 18.58
CA ILE A 422 12.67 -24.49 17.39
C ILE A 422 13.62 -25.66 17.12
N GLN A 423 14.93 -25.38 17.04
CA GLN A 423 15.93 -26.41 16.74
C GLN A 423 15.95 -27.54 17.79
N LYS A 424 15.80 -27.21 19.08
CA LYS A 424 15.70 -28.22 20.14
C LYS A 424 14.47 -29.10 19.97
N ILE A 425 13.30 -28.52 19.71
CA ILE A 425 12.04 -29.26 19.53
C ILE A 425 12.10 -30.14 18.28
N GLU A 426 12.66 -29.64 17.17
CA GLU A 426 12.88 -30.43 15.96
C GLU A 426 13.76 -31.65 16.23
N SER A 427 14.83 -31.49 17.01
CA SER A 427 15.68 -32.61 17.44
C SER A 427 14.89 -33.63 18.25
N TYR A 428 14.09 -33.19 19.24
CA TYR A 428 13.26 -34.08 20.05
C TYR A 428 12.23 -34.85 19.21
N ILE A 429 11.57 -34.18 18.26
CA ILE A 429 10.63 -34.82 17.33
C ILE A 429 11.35 -35.86 16.47
N CYS A 430 12.57 -35.57 16.00
CA CYS A 430 13.36 -36.50 15.20
C CYS A 430 13.72 -37.76 16.01
N ASP A 431 14.16 -37.59 17.26
CA ASP A 431 14.47 -38.69 18.17
C ASP A 431 13.22 -39.54 18.46
N LEU A 432 12.08 -38.92 18.72
CA LEU A 432 10.82 -39.64 18.97
C LEU A 432 10.35 -40.40 17.72
N ARG A 433 10.46 -39.82 16.53
CA ARG A 433 10.15 -40.51 15.27
C ARG A 433 11.09 -41.68 15.00
N SER A 434 12.37 -41.58 15.39
CA SER A 434 13.30 -42.71 15.28
C SER A 434 12.90 -43.87 16.20
N LYS A 435 12.52 -43.56 17.45
CA LYS A 435 12.00 -44.53 18.42
C LYS A 435 10.70 -45.16 17.94
N GLU A 436 9.77 -44.37 17.41
CA GLU A 436 8.52 -44.86 16.81
C GLU A 436 8.80 -45.89 15.71
N ARG A 437 9.71 -45.58 14.76
CA ARG A 437 10.08 -46.53 13.69
C ARG A 437 10.68 -47.82 14.23
N SER A 438 11.57 -47.73 15.24
CA SER A 438 12.18 -48.91 15.85
C SER A 438 11.13 -49.81 16.50
N LEU A 439 10.21 -49.24 17.29
CA LEU A 439 9.11 -49.98 17.94
C LEU A 439 8.14 -50.56 16.92
N GLN A 440 7.81 -49.80 15.86
CA GLN A 440 6.96 -50.27 14.76
C GLN A 440 7.61 -51.48 14.04
N SER A 441 8.93 -51.46 13.83
CA SER A 441 9.65 -52.59 13.22
C SER A 441 9.64 -53.84 14.10
N THR A 442 9.84 -53.69 15.43
CA THR A 442 9.75 -54.80 16.38
C THR A 442 8.33 -55.37 16.47
N PHE A 443 7.32 -54.50 16.39
CA PHE A 443 5.91 -54.90 16.35
C PHE A 443 5.59 -55.71 15.09
N ASN A 444 6.09 -55.28 13.93
CA ASN A 444 5.90 -55.99 12.66
C ASN A 444 6.61 -57.35 12.63
N SER A 445 7.82 -57.47 13.22
CA SER A 445 8.54 -58.75 13.31
C SER A 445 7.88 -59.75 14.25
N VAL A 446 7.20 -59.28 15.31
CA VAL A 446 6.44 -60.14 16.24
C VAL A 446 5.11 -60.60 15.61
N LYS A 447 4.62 -59.90 14.59
CA LYS A 447 3.39 -60.26 13.85
C LYS A 447 3.64 -61.28 12.74
N SER A 448 4.88 -61.42 12.26
CA SER A 448 5.27 -62.34 11.18
C SER A 448 5.72 -63.74 11.65
N VAL A 449 5.87 -63.92 12.96
CA VAL A 449 6.14 -65.21 13.63
C VAL A 449 4.84 -65.73 14.21
#